data_AF-A0A9D7PZY9-F1
#
_entry.id   AF-A0A9D7PZY9-F1
#
_cell.length_a   1.000
_cell.length_b   1.000
_cell.length_c   1.000
_cell.angle_alpha   90.00
_cell.angle_beta   90.00
_cell.angle_gamma   90.00
#
_symmetry.space_group_name_H-M   'P 1'
#
loop_
_entity.id
_entity.type
_entity.pdbx_description
1 polymer ?
#
loop_
_entity_poly.entity_id
_entity_poly.type
_entity_poly.pdbx_seq_one_letter_code
_entity_poly.pdbx_strand_id
1 'polypeptide(L)'
;MLENIKKSEVLKNLLISLALQIGGEVTYHELSNRLGINKLTVQKYIDLLEQSFIIFRLYSFSRNLRNELTKSVKIYFFDCGIRNSLIQNYNPLDIRQDKGMLWENFCVAERIKYLHNSGKKVNSYFWRTYDQKEVDYIEQASGKISGYEFKYSKDANEKAVEIFKSTYNAEIKVVSKESYEEFLMGEV
;
A
#
# COMPACT_ATOMS: atom_id res chain seq x y z
N MET A 1 14.75 0.53 -27.11
CA MET A 1 13.63 0.67 -26.15
C MET A 1 14.09 0.92 -24.69
N LEU A 2 15.40 1.01 -24.39
CA LEU A 2 15.95 1.32 -23.05
C LEU A 2 17.00 2.45 -23.02
N GLU A 3 17.14 3.23 -24.11
CA GLU A 3 18.24 4.21 -24.29
C GLU A 3 18.22 5.44 -23.36
N ASN A 4 17.24 5.56 -22.44
CA ASN A 4 17.05 6.74 -21.59
C ASN A 4 17.18 6.50 -20.08
N ILE A 5 17.68 5.35 -19.62
CA ILE A 5 18.09 5.19 -18.19
C ILE A 5 19.46 5.87 -17.99
N LYS A 6 19.58 7.16 -18.36
CA LYS A 6 20.78 7.98 -18.09
C LYS A 6 20.93 8.37 -16.61
N LYS A 7 20.06 7.86 -15.72
CA LYS A 7 20.07 8.15 -14.28
C LYS A 7 19.69 6.92 -13.44
N SER A 8 20.41 5.81 -13.60
CA SER A 8 20.22 4.60 -12.78
C SER A 8 20.25 4.90 -11.28
N GLU A 9 21.09 5.85 -10.86
CA GLU A 9 21.16 6.34 -9.49
C GLU A 9 19.86 7.01 -9.02
N VAL A 10 19.22 7.84 -9.85
CA VAL A 10 17.95 8.48 -9.49
C VAL A 10 16.84 7.44 -9.35
N LEU A 11 16.78 6.45 -10.24
CA LEU A 11 15.82 5.36 -10.13
C LEU A 11 16.03 4.55 -8.84
N LYS A 12 17.29 4.26 -8.50
CA LYS A 12 17.65 3.58 -7.25
C LYS A 12 17.25 4.41 -6.03
N ASN A 13 17.55 5.71 -6.02
CA ASN A 13 17.21 6.61 -4.92
C ASN A 13 15.69 6.80 -4.77
N LEU A 14 14.94 6.78 -5.88
CA LEU A 14 13.49 6.74 -5.86
C LEU A 14 12.99 5.44 -5.20
N LEU A 15 13.48 4.28 -5.63
CA LEU A 15 13.13 2.99 -5.03
C LEU A 15 13.44 2.93 -3.52
N ILE A 16 14.60 3.43 -3.11
CA ILE A 16 14.98 3.52 -1.68
C ILE A 16 14.01 4.45 -0.94
N SER A 17 13.69 5.61 -1.51
CA SER A 17 12.73 6.55 -0.91
C SER A 17 11.36 5.90 -0.71
N LEU A 18 10.87 5.17 -1.71
CA LEU A 18 9.61 4.42 -1.63
C LEU A 18 9.68 3.29 -0.57
N ALA A 19 10.80 2.58 -0.50
CA ALA A 19 11.02 1.50 0.47
C ALA A 19 11.02 2.00 1.93
N LEU A 20 11.55 3.20 2.17
CA LEU A 20 11.60 3.83 3.49
C LEU A 20 10.23 4.34 3.96
N GLN A 21 9.33 4.71 3.05
CA GLN A 21 7.99 5.24 3.35
C GLN A 21 6.85 4.28 2.97
N ILE A 22 7.13 2.97 2.95
CA ILE A 22 6.18 1.92 2.57
C ILE A 22 4.89 1.98 3.39
N GLY A 23 3.73 1.84 2.76
CA GLY A 23 2.43 2.00 3.44
C GLY A 23 2.07 3.44 3.82
N GLY A 24 2.97 4.41 3.61
CA GLY A 24 2.67 5.84 3.70
C GLY A 24 2.09 6.40 2.41
N GLU A 25 1.35 7.51 2.53
CA GLU A 25 0.89 8.27 1.36
C GLU A 25 2.07 8.93 0.65
N VAL A 26 2.07 8.85 -0.68
CA VAL A 26 3.14 9.36 -1.53
C VAL A 26 2.61 10.52 -2.37
N THR A 27 3.34 11.64 -2.36
CA THR A 27 3.10 12.72 -3.33
C THR A 27 4.25 12.82 -4.32
N TYR A 28 3.93 12.92 -5.61
CA TYR A 28 4.96 13.08 -6.64
C TYR A 28 5.74 14.40 -6.50
N HIS A 29 5.14 15.41 -5.86
CA HIS A 29 5.81 16.67 -5.58
C HIS A 29 6.90 16.52 -4.51
N GLU A 30 6.60 15.83 -3.41
CA GLU A 30 7.60 15.50 -2.38
C GLU A 30 8.76 14.70 -2.96
N LEU A 31 8.48 13.64 -3.73
CA LEU A 31 9.51 12.83 -4.37
C LEU A 31 10.35 13.63 -5.38
N SER A 32 9.70 14.51 -6.15
CA SER A 32 10.36 15.41 -7.11
C SER A 32 11.37 16.32 -6.40
N ASN A 33 10.95 16.94 -5.29
CA ASN A 33 11.81 17.83 -4.50
C ASN A 33 12.96 17.07 -3.83
N ARG A 34 12.68 15.90 -3.25
CA ARG A 34 13.69 15.07 -2.58
C ARG A 34 14.77 14.56 -3.55
N LEU A 35 14.39 14.22 -4.78
CA LEU A 35 15.29 13.63 -5.78
C LEU A 35 15.88 14.66 -6.75
N GLY A 36 15.49 15.93 -6.68
CA GLY A 36 15.97 16.98 -7.60
C GLY A 36 15.63 16.73 -9.07
N ILE A 37 14.51 16.07 -9.35
CA ILE A 37 14.04 15.77 -10.71
C ILE A 37 12.61 16.24 -10.90
N ASN A 38 12.18 16.49 -12.14
CA ASN A 38 10.82 16.96 -12.39
C ASN A 38 9.76 15.88 -12.03
N LYS A 39 8.56 16.34 -11.65
CA LYS A 39 7.41 15.50 -11.27
C LYS A 39 7.04 14.47 -12.35
N LEU A 40 7.09 14.85 -13.62
CA LEU A 40 6.76 13.95 -14.75
C LEU A 40 7.76 12.79 -14.87
N THR A 41 9.04 13.01 -14.52
CA THR A 41 10.07 11.96 -14.54
C THR A 41 9.86 11.00 -13.38
N VAL A 42 9.51 11.51 -12.19
CA VAL A 42 9.12 10.66 -11.05
C VAL A 42 7.94 9.76 -11.44
N GLN A 43 6.89 10.33 -12.04
CA GLN A 43 5.73 9.58 -12.51
C GLN A 43 6.13 8.47 -13.49
N LYS A 44 6.90 8.80 -14.53
CA LYS A 44 7.41 7.84 -15.51
C LYS A 44 8.20 6.70 -14.88
N TYR A 45 9.04 6.99 -13.88
CA TYR A 45 9.78 5.95 -13.18
C TYR A 45 8.88 5.07 -12.31
N ILE A 46 7.89 5.64 -11.62
CA ILE A 46 6.92 4.84 -10.87
C ILE A 46 6.10 3.96 -11.81
N ASP A 47 5.66 4.49 -12.97
CA ASP A 47 4.96 3.70 -13.99
C ASP A 47 5.83 2.53 -14.49
N LEU A 48 7.11 2.78 -14.74
CA LEU A 48 8.06 1.75 -15.16
C LEU A 48 8.23 0.65 -14.09
N LEU A 49 8.39 1.03 -12.82
CA LEU A 49 8.55 0.09 -11.71
C LEU A 49 7.28 -0.74 -11.47
N GLU A 50 6.10 -0.13 -11.65
CA GLU A 50 4.81 -0.81 -11.55
C GLU A 50 4.61 -1.81 -12.69
N GLN A 51 4.89 -1.41 -13.94
CA GLN A 51 4.87 -2.31 -15.11
C GLN A 51 5.91 -3.44 -15.03
N SER A 52 6.97 -3.25 -14.23
CA SER A 52 7.99 -4.26 -13.97
C SER A 52 7.66 -5.17 -12.78
N PHE A 53 6.47 -5.04 -12.17
CA PHE A 53 6.05 -5.81 -11.00
C PHE A 53 6.98 -5.69 -9.79
N ILE A 54 7.66 -4.55 -9.64
CA ILE A 54 8.50 -4.26 -8.46
C ILE A 54 7.64 -3.65 -7.35
N ILE A 55 6.77 -2.72 -7.74
CA ILE A 55 5.85 -2.01 -6.86
C ILE A 55 4.42 -2.04 -7.42
N PHE A 56 3.45 -1.67 -6.60
CA PHE A 56 2.10 -1.37 -7.05
C PHE A 56 1.51 -0.22 -6.23
N ARG A 57 0.53 0.47 -6.82
CA ARG A 57 -0.21 1.57 -6.20
C ARG A 57 -1.50 1.08 -5.57
N LEU A 58 -1.76 1.51 -4.35
CA LEU A 58 -3.07 1.41 -3.69
C LEU A 58 -3.66 2.80 -3.58
N TYR A 59 -4.80 3.05 -4.22
CA TYR A 59 -5.42 4.38 -4.26
C TYR A 59 -6.42 4.56 -3.12
N SER A 60 -6.66 5.82 -2.72
CA SER A 60 -7.67 6.13 -1.71
C SER A 60 -9.10 5.90 -2.23
N PHE A 61 -9.94 5.39 -1.33
CA PHE A 61 -11.35 5.16 -1.55
C PHE A 61 -12.13 6.48 -1.44
N SER A 62 -12.89 6.79 -2.47
CA SER A 62 -13.81 7.94 -2.50
C SER A 62 -15.08 7.54 -3.25
N ARG A 63 -16.25 7.89 -2.70
CA ARG A 63 -17.54 7.75 -3.40
C ARG A 63 -17.70 8.75 -4.56
N ASN A 64 -16.98 9.87 -4.50
CA ASN A 64 -17.00 10.87 -5.56
C ASN A 64 -15.97 10.52 -6.63
N LEU A 65 -16.45 9.89 -7.72
CA LEU A 65 -15.68 9.57 -8.92
C LEU A 65 -14.99 10.80 -9.53
N ARG A 66 -15.56 12.01 -9.34
CA ARG A 66 -15.02 13.26 -9.89
C ARG A 66 -13.63 13.64 -9.35
N ASN A 67 -13.21 13.06 -8.22
CA ASN A 67 -11.89 13.31 -7.61
C ASN A 67 -10.87 12.20 -7.89
N GLU A 68 -11.13 11.32 -8.85
CA GLU A 68 -10.28 10.15 -9.12
C GLU A 68 -8.84 10.51 -9.49
N LEU A 69 -8.63 11.65 -10.16
CA LEU A 69 -7.31 12.14 -10.55
C LEU A 69 -6.49 12.76 -9.38
N THR A 70 -7.14 13.07 -8.25
CA THR A 70 -6.49 13.67 -7.07
C THR A 70 -6.42 12.72 -5.88
N LYS A 71 -6.78 11.44 -6.08
CA LYS A 71 -6.68 10.41 -5.04
C LYS A 71 -5.24 10.30 -4.55
N SER A 72 -5.07 10.40 -3.24
CA SER A 72 -3.81 10.02 -2.62
C SER A 72 -3.52 8.55 -2.88
N VAL A 73 -2.23 8.21 -2.89
CA VAL A 73 -1.74 6.89 -3.27
C VAL A 73 -0.75 6.41 -2.23
N LYS A 74 -0.90 5.17 -1.79
CA LYS A 74 0.14 4.41 -1.10
C LYS A 74 0.87 3.55 -2.11
N ILE A 75 2.18 3.38 -1.93
CA ILE A 75 2.99 2.50 -2.78
C ILE A 75 3.55 1.37 -1.93
N TYR A 76 3.36 0.15 -2.43
CA TYR A 76 3.82 -1.09 -1.81
C TYR A 76 4.71 -1.86 -2.77
N PHE A 77 5.48 -2.80 -2.23
CA PHE A 77 6.35 -3.70 -2.97
C PHE A 77 5.68 -5.06 -3.09
N PHE A 78 5.77 -5.69 -4.27
CA PHE A 78 5.31 -7.07 -4.44
C PHE A 78 6.14 -8.07 -3.63
N ASP A 79 7.40 -7.74 -3.35
CA ASP A 79 8.35 -8.58 -2.62
C ASP A 79 9.00 -7.78 -1.48
N CYS A 80 8.74 -8.22 -0.25
CA CYS A 80 9.33 -7.62 0.96
C CYS A 80 10.85 -7.80 1.04
N GLY A 81 11.41 -8.84 0.44
CA GLY A 81 12.85 -9.10 0.30
C GLY A 81 13.54 -8.06 -0.58
N ILE A 82 12.96 -7.71 -1.74
CA ILE A 82 13.46 -6.61 -2.58
C ILE A 82 13.48 -5.31 -1.77
N ARG A 83 12.37 -5.00 -1.10
CA ARG A 83 12.25 -3.81 -0.27
C ARG A 83 13.29 -3.78 0.86
N ASN A 84 13.47 -4.90 1.56
CA ASN A 84 14.45 -5.01 2.65
C ASN A 84 15.89 -4.86 2.16
N SER A 85 16.18 -5.38 0.96
CA SER A 85 17.48 -5.24 0.31
C SER A 85 17.82 -3.78 -0.03
N LEU A 86 16.84 -3.02 -0.54
CA LEU A 86 17.01 -1.60 -0.85
C LEU A 86 17.41 -0.76 0.38
N ILE A 87 16.86 -1.08 1.55
CA ILE A 87 17.18 -0.37 2.81
C ILE A 87 18.25 -1.07 3.65
N GLN A 88 18.83 -2.16 3.14
CA GLN A 88 19.84 -3.00 3.82
C GLN A 88 19.45 -3.42 5.24
N ASN A 89 18.15 -3.63 5.48
CA ASN A 89 17.63 -4.03 6.78
C ASN A 89 17.12 -5.47 6.70
N TYR A 90 17.95 -6.40 7.16
CA TYR A 90 17.65 -7.82 7.28
C TYR A 90 17.48 -8.27 8.73
N ASN A 91 17.32 -7.31 9.64
CA ASN A 91 17.15 -7.63 11.05
C ASN A 91 15.92 -8.51 11.26
N PRO A 92 15.97 -9.44 12.24
CA PRO A 92 14.81 -10.17 12.72
C PRO A 92 13.63 -9.26 13.00
N LEU A 93 12.41 -9.67 12.64
CA LEU A 93 11.21 -8.81 12.70
C LEU A 93 11.02 -8.19 14.09
N ASP A 94 11.25 -8.95 15.15
CA ASP A 94 11.07 -8.58 16.56
C ASP A 94 11.79 -7.29 16.95
N ILE A 95 12.98 -7.02 16.42
CA ILE A 95 13.79 -5.84 16.73
C ILE A 95 13.64 -4.69 15.73
N ARG A 96 12.79 -4.85 14.70
CA ARG A 96 12.58 -3.81 13.67
C ARG A 96 11.61 -2.74 14.13
N GLN A 97 11.96 -1.48 13.85
CA GLN A 97 11.07 -0.34 14.05
C GLN A 97 9.96 -0.24 12.99
N ASP A 98 10.22 -0.71 11.77
CA ASP A 98 9.28 -0.70 10.64
C ASP A 98 8.43 -1.98 10.54
N LYS A 99 8.36 -2.78 11.61
CA LYS A 99 7.63 -4.06 11.66
C LYS A 99 6.18 -3.94 11.21
N GLY A 100 5.47 -2.90 11.67
CA GLY A 100 4.08 -2.67 11.28
C GLY A 100 3.92 -2.37 9.79
N MET A 101 4.75 -1.47 9.26
CA MET A 101 4.73 -1.10 7.83
C MET A 101 5.09 -2.29 6.93
N LEU A 102 6.04 -3.12 7.36
CA LEU A 102 6.42 -4.33 6.66
C LEU A 102 5.31 -5.39 6.68
N TRP A 103 4.62 -5.53 7.82
CA TRP A 103 3.47 -6.42 7.98
C TRP A 103 2.30 -6.02 7.07
N GLU A 104 1.95 -4.74 7.05
CA GLU A 104 0.93 -4.18 6.17
C GLU A 104 1.27 -4.46 4.70
N ASN A 105 2.50 -4.15 4.26
CA ASN A 105 2.92 -4.44 2.89
C ASN A 105 2.77 -5.91 2.54
N PHE A 106 3.24 -6.80 3.42
CA PHE A 106 3.12 -8.25 3.21
C PHE A 106 1.65 -8.65 3.00
N CYS A 107 0.76 -8.25 3.91
CA CYS A 107 -0.65 -8.61 3.82
C CYS A 107 -1.30 -8.09 2.54
N VAL A 108 -1.07 -6.81 2.18
CA VAL A 108 -1.64 -6.21 0.97
C VAL A 108 -1.10 -6.88 -0.29
N ALA A 109 0.22 -7.11 -0.36
CA ALA A 109 0.85 -7.73 -1.54
C ALA A 109 0.36 -9.16 -1.75
N GLU A 110 0.32 -9.97 -0.70
CA GLU A 110 -0.16 -11.36 -0.80
C GLU A 110 -1.67 -11.42 -1.11
N ARG A 111 -2.47 -10.50 -0.57
CA ARG A 111 -3.90 -10.44 -0.89
C ARG A 111 -4.14 -10.09 -2.35
N ILE A 112 -3.43 -9.11 -2.90
CA ILE A 112 -3.54 -8.75 -4.33
C ILE A 112 -3.16 -9.94 -5.22
N LYS A 113 -2.08 -10.65 -4.89
CA LYS A 113 -1.69 -11.87 -5.61
C LYS A 113 -2.78 -12.93 -5.55
N TYR A 114 -3.34 -13.19 -4.37
CA TYR A 114 -4.45 -14.13 -4.19
C TYR A 114 -5.67 -13.75 -5.03
N LEU A 115 -6.12 -12.50 -4.96
CA LEU A 115 -7.28 -12.00 -5.70
C LEU A 115 -7.08 -12.16 -7.21
N HIS A 116 -5.89 -11.79 -7.72
CA HIS A 116 -5.53 -11.92 -9.12
C HIS A 116 -5.50 -13.39 -9.57
N ASN A 117 -4.78 -14.24 -8.84
CA ASN A 117 -4.62 -15.67 -9.17
C ASN A 117 -5.94 -16.44 -9.08
N SER A 118 -6.85 -16.00 -8.21
CA SER A 118 -8.18 -16.60 -8.05
C SER A 118 -9.21 -16.06 -9.05
N GLY A 119 -8.84 -15.11 -9.92
CA GLY A 119 -9.77 -14.47 -10.86
C GLY A 119 -10.88 -13.65 -10.19
N LYS A 120 -10.72 -13.29 -8.91
CA LYS A 120 -11.73 -12.54 -8.15
C LYS A 120 -11.71 -11.07 -8.59
N LYS A 121 -12.87 -10.57 -9.03
CA LYS A 121 -13.04 -9.16 -9.42
C LYS A 121 -13.33 -8.30 -8.19
N VAL A 122 -12.28 -7.89 -7.50
CA VAL A 122 -12.34 -7.07 -6.29
C VAL A 122 -11.56 -5.79 -6.52
N ASN A 123 -12.18 -4.65 -6.25
CA ASN A 123 -11.48 -3.37 -6.26
C ASN A 123 -10.82 -3.14 -4.91
N SER A 124 -9.54 -2.78 -4.92
CA SER A 124 -8.71 -2.62 -3.72
C SER A 124 -8.34 -1.16 -3.49
N TYR A 125 -8.50 -0.67 -2.27
CA TYR A 125 -8.24 0.72 -1.88
C TYR A 125 -7.67 0.81 -0.46
N PHE A 126 -7.24 1.99 -0.04
CA PHE A 126 -7.18 2.38 1.38
C PHE A 126 -8.19 3.50 1.64
N TRP A 127 -8.43 3.90 2.88
CA TRP A 127 -9.27 5.07 3.15
C TRP A 127 -8.65 5.96 4.20
N ARG A 128 -8.76 7.27 4.00
CA ARG A 128 -8.31 8.27 4.97
C ARG A 128 -9.22 9.49 4.95
N THR A 129 -9.41 10.10 6.11
CA THR A 129 -10.13 11.37 6.26
C THR A 129 -9.19 12.55 6.48
N TYR A 130 -9.72 13.78 6.37
CA TYR A 130 -8.96 15.00 6.67
C TYR A 130 -8.44 15.04 8.12
N ASP A 131 -9.22 14.49 9.07
CA ASP A 131 -8.84 14.35 10.48
C ASP A 131 -7.95 13.12 10.74
N GLN A 132 -7.30 12.58 9.70
CA GLN A 132 -6.25 11.56 9.78
C GLN A 132 -6.73 10.21 10.34
N LYS A 133 -8.03 9.91 10.25
CA LYS A 133 -8.53 8.56 10.49
C LYS A 133 -8.31 7.74 9.25
N GLU A 134 -7.89 6.49 9.44
CA GLU A 134 -7.42 5.63 8.37
C GLU A 134 -8.05 4.24 8.47
N VAL A 135 -8.28 3.62 7.32
CA VAL A 135 -8.48 2.17 7.18
C VAL A 135 -7.44 1.68 6.18
N ASP A 136 -6.56 0.77 6.63
CA ASP A 136 -5.36 0.38 5.89
C ASP A 136 -5.67 -0.19 4.51
N TYR A 137 -6.70 -1.04 4.42
CA TYR A 137 -7.09 -1.70 3.18
C TYR A 137 -8.59 -1.97 3.08
N ILE A 138 -9.14 -1.81 1.89
CA ILE A 138 -10.56 -1.96 1.58
C ILE A 138 -10.71 -2.81 0.34
N GLU A 139 -11.66 -3.74 0.41
CA GLU A 139 -12.16 -4.50 -0.72
C GLU A 139 -13.59 -4.10 -1.04
N GLN A 140 -13.84 -3.76 -2.30
CA GLN A 140 -15.17 -3.52 -2.83
C GLN A 140 -15.51 -4.56 -3.90
N ALA A 141 -16.55 -5.35 -3.64
CA ALA A 141 -17.03 -6.37 -4.55
C ALA A 141 -18.55 -6.54 -4.41
N SER A 142 -19.27 -6.66 -5.53
CA SER A 142 -20.72 -6.92 -5.55
C SER A 142 -21.55 -5.96 -4.67
N GLY A 143 -21.13 -4.69 -4.58
CA GLY A 143 -21.79 -3.68 -3.75
C GLY A 143 -21.49 -3.78 -2.23
N LYS A 144 -20.76 -4.80 -1.78
CA LYS A 144 -20.25 -4.90 -0.41
C LYS A 144 -18.88 -4.22 -0.30
N ILE A 145 -18.67 -3.56 0.83
CA ILE A 145 -17.39 -2.95 1.21
C ILE A 145 -16.93 -3.66 2.48
N SER A 146 -15.69 -4.16 2.45
CA SER A 146 -15.01 -4.77 3.59
C SER A 146 -13.74 -3.99 3.87
N GLY A 147 -13.50 -3.62 5.13
CA GLY A 147 -12.27 -2.96 5.57
C GLY A 147 -11.39 -3.90 6.38
N TYR A 148 -10.09 -3.66 6.33
CA TYR A 148 -9.07 -4.45 6.98
C TYR A 148 -8.03 -3.54 7.63
N GLU A 149 -7.72 -3.84 8.89
CA GLU A 149 -6.67 -3.19 9.68
C GLU A 149 -5.54 -4.18 9.90
N PHE A 150 -4.31 -3.82 9.56
CA PHE A 150 -3.16 -4.70 9.73
C PHE A 150 -2.43 -4.37 11.02
N LYS A 151 -2.40 -5.31 11.95
CA LYS A 151 -1.71 -5.14 13.24
C LYS A 151 -0.90 -6.39 13.53
N TYR A 152 0.43 -6.26 13.60
CA TYR A 152 1.28 -7.42 13.86
C TYR A 152 1.01 -8.04 15.25
N SER A 153 0.70 -7.22 16.26
CA SER A 153 0.23 -7.62 17.59
C SER A 153 -1.17 -7.03 17.87
N LYS A 154 -1.94 -7.66 18.76
CA LYS A 154 -3.39 -7.43 18.99
C LYS A 154 -3.82 -6.06 19.55
N ASP A 155 -2.97 -5.03 19.52
CA ASP A 155 -3.33 -3.72 20.05
C ASP A 155 -4.02 -2.87 18.97
N ALA A 156 -5.35 -3.00 18.88
CA ALA A 156 -6.17 -2.19 17.98
C ALA A 156 -6.40 -0.78 18.56
N ASN A 157 -6.29 0.24 17.71
CA ASN A 157 -6.72 1.59 18.03
C ASN A 157 -8.16 1.75 17.52
N GLU A 158 -9.15 1.58 18.41
CA GLU A 158 -10.56 1.31 18.05
C GLU A 158 -11.30 2.47 17.37
N LYS A 159 -10.79 3.72 17.44
CA LYS A 159 -11.58 4.92 17.07
C LYS A 159 -11.75 5.19 15.57
N ALA A 160 -10.80 4.78 14.71
CA ALA A 160 -10.93 4.98 13.26
C ALA A 160 -12.00 4.05 12.65
N VAL A 161 -12.19 2.89 13.26
CA VAL A 161 -13.04 1.81 12.82
C VAL A 161 -14.54 2.19 12.85
N GLU A 162 -14.99 2.92 13.86
CA GLU A 162 -16.41 3.26 14.04
C GLU A 162 -16.96 4.21 12.96
N ILE A 163 -16.16 5.18 12.53
CA ILE A 163 -16.59 6.17 11.54
C ILE A 163 -16.69 5.55 10.15
N PHE A 164 -15.74 4.68 9.80
CA PHE A 164 -15.83 3.97 8.53
C PHE A 164 -17.03 3.02 8.49
N LYS A 165 -17.23 2.24 9.56
CA LYS A 165 -18.39 1.35 9.71
C LYS A 165 -19.71 2.09 9.50
N SER A 166 -19.90 3.21 10.20
CA SER A 166 -21.13 4.01 10.09
C SER A 166 -21.32 4.68 8.72
N THR A 167 -20.25 5.16 8.08
CA THR A 167 -20.33 5.85 6.79
C THR A 167 -20.63 4.89 5.62
N TYR A 168 -20.06 3.69 5.67
CA TYR A 168 -20.07 2.74 4.54
C TYR A 168 -20.93 1.50 4.77
N ASN A 169 -21.50 1.33 5.97
CA ASN A 169 -22.16 0.09 6.40
C ASN A 169 -21.26 -1.14 6.11
N ALA A 170 -19.98 -0.97 6.44
CA ALA A 170 -18.92 -1.93 6.14
C ALA A 170 -18.52 -2.70 7.39
N GLU A 171 -18.06 -3.94 7.21
CA GLU A 171 -17.37 -4.68 8.26
C GLU A 171 -15.89 -4.30 8.26
N ILE A 172 -15.27 -4.19 9.43
CA ILE A 172 -13.81 -4.07 9.56
C ILE A 172 -13.28 -5.25 10.35
N LYS A 173 -12.27 -5.91 9.80
CA LYS A 173 -11.58 -7.05 10.41
C LYS A 173 -10.12 -6.67 10.71
N VAL A 174 -9.63 -7.08 11.88
CA VAL A 174 -8.21 -6.92 12.23
C VAL A 174 -7.46 -8.16 11.77
N VAL A 175 -6.41 -7.95 10.97
CA VAL A 175 -5.54 -8.98 10.42
C VAL A 175 -4.23 -8.96 11.20
N SER A 176 -4.06 -9.96 12.06
CA SER A 176 -2.88 -10.14 12.91
C SER A 176 -2.07 -11.37 12.53
N LYS A 177 -0.93 -11.55 13.20
CA LYS A 177 -0.09 -12.75 13.04
C LYS A 177 -0.89 -14.05 13.24
N GLU A 178 -1.96 -14.01 14.03
CA GLU A 178 -2.79 -15.19 14.31
C GLU A 178 -3.95 -15.38 13.31
N SER A 179 -4.36 -14.33 12.56
CA SER A 179 -5.54 -14.36 11.68
C SER A 179 -5.24 -14.11 10.20
N TYR A 180 -3.98 -13.85 9.84
CA TYR A 180 -3.62 -13.49 8.46
C TYR A 180 -3.89 -14.59 7.44
N GLU A 181 -3.81 -15.87 7.84
CA GLU A 181 -4.03 -16.99 6.92
C GLU A 181 -5.46 -16.99 6.37
N GLU A 182 -6.47 -16.78 7.23
CA GLU A 182 -7.87 -16.66 6.81
C GLU A 182 -8.03 -15.55 5.77
N PHE A 183 -7.42 -14.39 6.02
CA PHE A 183 -7.43 -13.25 5.11
C PHE A 183 -6.73 -13.57 3.77
N LEU A 184 -5.60 -14.26 3.78
CA LEU A 184 -4.86 -14.56 2.55
C LEU A 184 -5.47 -15.73 1.75
N MET A 185 -6.15 -16.67 2.39
CA MET A 185 -6.76 -17.83 1.74
C MET A 185 -8.21 -17.59 1.31
N GLY A 186 -8.83 -16.52 1.82
CA GLY A 186 -10.17 -16.08 1.43
C GLY A 186 -11.29 -16.87 2.11
N GLU A 187 -11.05 -17.31 3.34
CA GLU A 187 -12.05 -17.92 4.24
C GLU A 187 -12.90 -16.86 4.97
N VAL A 188 -12.97 -15.63 4.44
CA VAL A 188 -13.38 -14.41 5.15
C VAL A 188 -14.52 -13.67 4.47
#